data_AF-A0A0L0QW79-F1
#
_entry.id   AF-A0A0L0QW79-F1
#
_cell.length_a   1.000
_cell.length_b   1.000
_cell.length_c   1.000
_cell.angle_alpha   90.00
_cell.angle_beta   90.00
_cell.angle_gamma   90.00
#
_symmetry.space_group_name_H-M   'P 1'
#
loop_
_entity.id
_entity.type
_entity.pdbx_description
1 polymer ?
#
loop_
_entity_poly.entity_id
_entity_poly.type
_entity_poly.pdbx_seq_one_letter_code
_entity_poly.pdbx_strand_id
1 'polypeptide(L)'
;MDILNTAITIRDSIRDIPKIYKSNLAQIKELEGEELDLLHQIELTRFNARDGYKIAKRIQEIRQERRRLKNENSQLKHLEIIVSKWQDKLPKLDESIGNIRKEKGNITTRKYHCRVRKDLETKINKI
;
A
#
# COMPACT_ATOMS: atom_id res chain seq x y z
N MET A 1 -15.68 15.16 -0.50
CA MET A 1 -14.37 14.51 -0.73
C MET A 1 -13.30 15.33 -0.02
N ASP A 2 -12.52 14.74 0.88
CA ASP A 2 -11.38 15.44 1.48
C ASP A 2 -10.16 15.32 0.56
N ILE A 3 -9.81 16.42 -0.10
CA ILE A 3 -8.68 16.51 -1.04
C ILE A 3 -7.36 16.07 -0.38
N LEU A 4 -7.17 16.42 0.90
CA LEU A 4 -5.95 16.06 1.62
C LEU A 4 -5.84 14.54 1.77
N ASN A 5 -6.94 13.87 2.14
CA ASN A 5 -6.97 12.43 2.30
C ASN A 5 -6.76 11.73 0.95
N THR A 6 -7.38 12.24 -0.14
CA THR A 6 -7.15 11.70 -1.49
C THR A 6 -5.68 11.77 -1.90
N ALA A 7 -5.01 12.91 -1.68
CA ALA A 7 -3.60 13.07 -2.00
C ALA A 7 -2.69 12.13 -1.18
N ILE A 8 -3.00 11.96 0.10
CA ILE A 8 -2.33 11.00 0.99
C ILE A 8 -2.48 9.57 0.46
N THR A 9 -3.70 9.15 0.13
CA THR A 9 -3.96 7.81 -0.42
C THR A 9 -3.20 7.56 -1.71
N ILE A 10 -3.13 8.54 -2.61
CA ILE A 10 -2.36 8.43 -3.86
C ILE A 10 -0.88 8.24 -3.56
N ARG A 11 -0.31 9.07 -2.69
CA ARG A 11 1.11 8.96 -2.29
C ARG A 11 1.42 7.61 -1.66
N ASP A 12 0.61 7.19 -0.69
CA ASP A 12 0.81 5.92 0.01
C ASP A 12 0.68 4.75 -0.96
N SER A 13 -0.29 4.79 -1.88
CA SER A 13 -0.42 3.81 -2.96
C SER A 13 0.83 3.77 -3.84
N ILE A 14 1.39 4.93 -4.21
CA ILE A 14 2.60 5.00 -5.05
C ILE A 14 3.82 4.39 -4.33
N ARG A 15 3.91 4.61 -3.02
CA ARG A 15 5.01 4.12 -2.19
C ARG A 15 4.91 2.63 -1.89
N ASP A 16 3.71 2.15 -1.58
CA ASP A 16 3.52 0.87 -0.91
C ASP A 16 3.21 -0.28 -1.88
N ILE A 17 2.50 -0.02 -3.00
CA ILE A 17 2.17 -1.05 -4.00
C ILE A 17 3.41 -1.81 -4.50
N PRO A 18 4.51 -1.15 -4.93
CA PRO A 18 5.69 -1.86 -5.41
C PRO A 18 6.39 -2.67 -4.31
N LYS A 19 6.31 -2.21 -3.05
CA LYS A 19 6.86 -2.94 -1.91
C LYS A 19 6.06 -4.21 -1.63
N ILE A 20 4.74 -4.10 -1.60
CA ILE A 20 3.83 -5.24 -1.38
C ILE A 20 4.02 -6.27 -2.51
N TYR A 21 4.04 -5.81 -3.77
CA TYR A 21 4.26 -6.69 -4.92
C TYR A 21 5.56 -7.49 -4.80
N LYS A 22 6.68 -6.82 -4.46
CA LYS A 22 7.99 -7.46 -4.25
C LYS A 22 7.99 -8.41 -3.05
N SER A 23 7.36 -8.01 -1.94
CA SER A 23 7.23 -8.84 -0.74
C SER A 23 6.48 -10.14 -1.04
N ASN A 24 5.36 -10.06 -1.76
CA ASN A 24 4.59 -11.22 -2.15
C ASN A 24 5.40 -12.18 -3.05
N LEU A 25 6.23 -11.65 -3.97
CA LEU A 25 7.12 -12.49 -4.78
C LEU A 25 8.16 -13.21 -3.92
N ALA A 26 8.72 -12.54 -2.91
CA ALA A 26 9.68 -13.15 -2.00
C ALA A 26 9.03 -14.27 -1.16
N GLN A 27 7.85 -14.02 -0.60
CA GLN A 27 7.09 -15.02 0.16
C GLN A 27 6.66 -16.22 -0.70
N ILE A 28 6.25 -15.99 -1.95
CA ILE A 28 5.96 -17.08 -2.89
C ILE A 28 7.19 -17.97 -3.08
N LYS A 29 8.38 -17.38 -3.23
CA LYS A 29 9.63 -18.11 -3.40
C LYS A 29 9.99 -18.93 -2.14
N GLU A 30 9.79 -18.35 -0.96
CA GLU A 30 10.00 -19.05 0.31
C GLU A 30 9.06 -20.24 0.47
N LEU A 31 7.76 -20.06 0.18
CA LEU A 31 6.76 -21.13 0.18
C LEU A 31 7.07 -22.24 -0.83
N GLU A 32 7.58 -21.88 -2.01
CA GLU A 32 8.02 -22.85 -3.02
C GLU A 32 9.26 -23.64 -2.55
N GLY A 33 10.16 -23.02 -1.79
CA GLY A 33 11.28 -23.69 -1.13
C GLY A 33 10.81 -24.65 -0.04
N GLU A 34 9.90 -24.22 0.83
CA GLU A 34 9.33 -25.07 1.89
C GLU A 34 8.58 -26.28 1.30
N GLU A 35 7.80 -26.09 0.22
CA GLU A 35 7.15 -27.20 -0.48
C GLU A 35 8.17 -28.22 -0.99
N LEU A 36 9.30 -27.75 -1.56
CA LEU A 36 10.36 -28.61 -2.07
C LEU A 36 11.02 -29.41 -0.94
N ASP A 37 11.31 -28.78 0.21
CA ASP A 37 11.89 -29.44 1.37
C ASP A 37 10.98 -30.56 1.90
N LEU A 38 9.66 -30.33 1.96
CA LEU A 38 8.67 -31.34 2.36
C LEU A 38 8.59 -32.49 1.36
N LEU A 39 8.72 -32.21 0.05
CA LEU A 39 8.78 -33.24 -0.98
C LEU A 39 10.05 -34.07 -0.88
N HIS A 40 11.21 -33.44 -0.64
CA HIS A 40 12.45 -34.15 -0.37
C HIS A 40 12.35 -35.00 0.90
N GLN A 41 11.67 -34.53 1.95
CA GLN A 41 11.42 -35.35 3.14
C GLN A 41 10.62 -36.61 2.78
N ILE A 42 9.59 -36.49 1.93
CA ILE A 42 8.81 -37.64 1.45
C ILE A 42 9.68 -38.61 0.65
N GLU A 43 10.58 -38.10 -0.18
CA GLU A 43 11.46 -38.91 -1.04
C GLU A 43 12.55 -39.64 -0.24
N LEU A 44 13.19 -38.95 0.70
CA LEU A 44 14.43 -39.39 1.35
C LEU A 44 14.19 -40.12 2.68
N THR A 45 12.98 -40.09 3.23
CA THR A 45 12.69 -40.67 4.56
C THR A 45 11.50 -41.62 4.54
N ARG A 46 11.48 -42.55 5.49
CA ARG A 46 10.27 -43.35 5.79
C ARG A 46 9.46 -42.63 6.85
N PHE A 47 8.14 -42.57 6.66
CA PHE A 47 7.21 -41.97 7.61
C PHE A 47 5.99 -42.86 7.82
N ASN A 48 5.40 -42.80 9.01
CA ASN A 48 4.13 -43.48 9.30
C ASN A 48 2.95 -42.63 8.78
N ALA A 49 1.73 -43.19 8.83
CA ALA A 49 0.54 -42.50 8.34
C ALA A 49 0.25 -41.15 9.03
N ARG A 50 0.52 -41.04 10.33
CA ARG A 50 0.31 -39.80 11.10
C ARG A 50 1.24 -38.69 10.63
N ASP A 51 2.52 -39.01 10.44
CA ASP A 51 3.51 -38.03 9.98
C ASP A 51 3.32 -37.70 8.51
N GLY A 52 2.95 -38.69 7.68
CA GLY A 52 2.52 -38.46 6.30
C GLY A 52 1.32 -37.51 6.18
N TYR A 53 0.32 -37.65 7.07
CA TYR A 53 -0.82 -36.72 7.11
C TYR A 53 -0.37 -35.30 7.46
N LYS A 54 0.55 -35.10 8.42
CA LYS A 54 1.07 -33.77 8.76
C LYS A 54 1.77 -33.12 7.58
N ILE A 55 2.62 -33.87 6.87
CA ILE A 55 3.34 -33.37 5.69
C ILE A 55 2.34 -32.98 4.60
N ALA A 56 1.39 -33.86 4.27
CA ALA A 56 0.37 -33.59 3.27
C ALA A 56 -0.49 -32.37 3.62
N LYS A 57 -0.89 -32.23 4.89
CA LYS A 57 -1.62 -31.06 5.39
C LYS A 57 -0.80 -29.78 5.24
N ARG A 58 0.49 -29.82 5.59
CA ARG A 58 1.37 -28.66 5.45
C ARG A 58 1.56 -28.24 4.00
N ILE A 59 1.76 -29.20 3.08
CA ILE A 59 1.80 -28.94 1.64
C ILE A 59 0.50 -28.29 1.16
N GLN A 60 -0.66 -28.75 1.64
CA GLN A 60 -1.95 -28.14 1.30
C GLN A 60 -2.03 -26.67 1.75
N GLU A 61 -1.64 -26.38 3.00
CA GLU A 61 -1.61 -25.02 3.55
C GLU A 61 -0.67 -24.10 2.73
N ILE A 62 0.55 -24.56 2.45
CA ILE A 62 1.53 -23.84 1.62
C ILE A 62 0.94 -23.52 0.25
N ARG A 63 0.29 -24.50 -0.41
CA ARG A 63 -0.31 -24.31 -1.74
C ARG A 63 -1.46 -23.31 -1.72
N GLN A 64 -2.28 -23.32 -0.68
CA GLN A 64 -3.37 -22.36 -0.50
C GLN A 64 -2.84 -20.94 -0.31
N GLU A 65 -1.84 -20.79 0.56
CA GLU A 65 -1.23 -19.48 0.83
C GLU A 65 -0.50 -18.93 -0.39
N ARG A 66 0.29 -19.76 -1.07
CA ARG A 66 0.93 -19.40 -2.34
C ARG A 66 -0.09 -18.97 -3.38
N ARG A 67 -1.26 -19.64 -3.45
CA ARG A 67 -2.33 -19.27 -4.38
C ARG A 67 -2.93 -17.91 -4.03
N ARG A 68 -3.16 -17.62 -2.75
CA ARG A 68 -3.63 -16.32 -2.26
C ARG A 68 -2.69 -15.21 -2.72
N LEU A 69 -1.38 -15.37 -2.46
CA LEU A 69 -0.36 -14.40 -2.85
C LEU A 69 -0.24 -14.25 -4.37
N LYS A 70 -0.30 -15.33 -5.15
CA LYS A 70 -0.29 -15.27 -6.63
C LYS A 70 -1.50 -14.52 -7.19
N ASN A 71 -2.69 -14.73 -6.62
CA ASN A 71 -3.90 -14.04 -7.03
C ASN A 71 -3.80 -12.53 -6.73
N GLU A 72 -3.35 -12.18 -5.53
CA GLU A 72 -3.11 -10.79 -5.13
C GLU A 72 -2.08 -10.11 -6.03
N ASN A 73 -0.94 -10.76 -6.29
CA ASN A 73 0.07 -10.23 -7.18
C ASN A 73 -0.38 -10.11 -8.64
N SER A 74 -1.28 -10.95 -9.11
CA SER A 74 -1.89 -10.80 -10.43
C SER A 74 -2.63 -9.46 -10.56
N GLN A 75 -3.36 -9.07 -9.51
CA GLN A 75 -4.04 -7.78 -9.45
C GLN A 75 -3.01 -6.63 -9.32
N LEU A 76 -2.07 -6.74 -8.38
CA LEU A 76 -1.06 -5.72 -8.12
C LEU A 76 -0.15 -5.46 -9.33
N LYS A 77 0.15 -6.48 -10.16
CA LYS A 77 0.99 -6.36 -11.35
C LYS A 77 0.52 -5.25 -12.28
N HIS A 78 -0.79 -5.10 -12.46
CA HIS A 78 -1.35 -4.06 -13.33
C HIS A 78 -1.11 -2.65 -12.78
N LEU A 79 -1.13 -2.49 -11.45
CA LEU A 79 -0.88 -1.21 -10.78
C LEU A 79 0.61 -0.92 -10.64
N GLU A 80 1.42 -1.92 -10.32
CA GLU A 80 2.87 -1.81 -10.11
C GLU A 80 3.57 -1.21 -11.33
N ILE A 81 3.20 -1.63 -12.55
CA ILE A 81 3.77 -1.10 -13.81
C ILE A 81 3.59 0.42 -13.94
N ILE A 82 2.47 0.95 -13.47
CA ILE A 82 2.14 2.38 -13.54
C ILE A 82 2.83 3.10 -12.38
N VAL A 83 2.62 2.60 -11.16
CA VAL A 83 3.06 3.20 -9.92
C VAL A 83 4.59 3.29 -9.84
N SER A 84 5.30 2.25 -10.29
CA SER A 84 6.77 2.24 -10.29
C SER A 84 7.37 3.36 -11.14
N LYS A 85 6.66 3.83 -12.18
CA LYS A 85 7.07 5.00 -12.98
C LYS A 85 6.85 6.34 -12.29
N TRP A 86 6.07 6.38 -11.22
CA TRP A 86 5.72 7.59 -10.49
C TRP A 86 6.47 7.73 -9.16
N GLN A 87 7.31 6.75 -8.80
CA GLN A 87 8.10 6.80 -7.57
C GLN A 87 9.04 8.00 -7.52
N ASP A 88 9.59 8.42 -8.66
CA ASP A 88 10.44 9.61 -8.76
C ASP A 88 9.67 10.92 -8.48
N LYS A 89 8.33 10.90 -8.58
CA LYS A 89 7.46 12.05 -8.30
C LYS A 89 7.02 12.14 -6.84
N LEU A 90 7.31 11.14 -6.00
CA LEU A 90 6.94 11.13 -4.59
C LEU A 90 7.35 12.42 -3.84
N PRO A 91 8.59 12.94 -3.98
CA PRO A 91 8.99 14.17 -3.28
C PRO A 91 8.13 15.39 -3.64
N LYS A 92 7.78 15.53 -4.93
CA LYS A 92 6.90 16.61 -5.40
C LYS A 92 5.47 16.46 -4.90
N LEU A 93 5.00 15.22 -4.77
CA LEU A 93 3.68 14.93 -4.21
C LEU A 93 3.64 15.25 -2.70
N ASP A 94 4.68 14.93 -1.95
CA ASP A 94 4.81 15.30 -0.54
C ASP A 94 4.82 16.82 -0.34
N GLU A 95 5.54 17.56 -1.18
CA GLU A 95 5.51 19.02 -1.21
C GLU A 95 4.09 19.55 -1.44
N SER A 96 3.39 18.97 -2.42
CA SER A 96 2.01 19.35 -2.77
C SER A 96 1.05 19.09 -1.61
N ILE A 97 1.18 17.96 -0.91
CA ILE A 97 0.43 17.65 0.31
C ILE A 97 0.72 18.68 1.39
N GLY A 98 1.98 19.09 1.55
CA GLY A 98 2.37 20.16 2.47
C GLY A 98 1.70 21.49 2.14
N ASN A 99 1.62 21.85 0.87
CA ASN A 99 0.96 23.08 0.41
C ASN A 99 -0.56 23.03 0.67
N ILE A 100 -1.23 21.90 0.41
CA ILE A 100 -2.66 21.71 0.72
C ILE A 100 -2.92 21.87 2.23
N ARG A 101 -2.03 21.35 3.09
CA ARG A 101 -2.14 21.54 4.55
C ARG A 101 -2.04 23.01 4.94
N LYS A 102 -1.08 23.74 4.38
CA LYS A 102 -0.91 25.18 4.61
C LYS A 102 -2.14 25.96 4.15
N GLU A 103 -2.67 25.67 2.95
CA GLU A 103 -3.88 26.33 2.46
C GLU A 103 -5.09 26.07 3.33
N LYS A 104 -5.30 24.82 3.78
CA LYS A 104 -6.35 24.52 4.76
C LYS A 104 -6.21 25.35 6.04
N GLY A 105 -5.00 25.46 6.58
CA GLY A 105 -4.70 26.32 7.73
C GLY A 105 -4.96 27.80 7.45
N ASN A 106 -4.59 28.30 6.27
CA ASN A 106 -4.86 29.67 5.89
C ASN A 106 -6.37 29.92 5.72
N ILE A 107 -7.13 28.96 5.20
CA ILE A 107 -8.59 29.08 5.07
C ILE A 107 -9.26 29.17 6.44
N THR A 108 -8.75 28.48 7.46
CA THR A 108 -9.30 28.56 8.81
C THR A 108 -8.93 29.86 9.52
N THR A 109 -7.80 30.49 9.20
CA THR A 109 -7.34 31.73 9.87
C THR A 109 -7.54 33.01 9.06
N ARG A 110 -7.89 32.92 7.76
CA ARG A 110 -7.97 34.09 6.88
C ARG A 110 -9.02 35.08 7.37
N LYS A 111 -8.66 36.36 7.34
CA LYS A 111 -9.57 37.48 7.50
C LYS A 111 -9.67 38.25 6.19
N TYR A 112 -10.85 38.76 5.89
CA TYR A 112 -11.05 39.61 4.73
C TYR A 112 -10.57 41.03 5.03
N HIS A 113 -9.72 41.58 4.16
CA HIS A 113 -9.32 42.98 4.23
C HIS A 113 -10.02 43.77 3.12
N CYS A 114 -10.87 44.74 3.49
CA CYS A 114 -11.61 45.54 2.52
C CYS A 114 -10.62 46.37 1.69
N ARG A 115 -10.78 46.37 0.36
CA ARG A 115 -9.89 47.16 -0.52
C ARG A 115 -10.24 48.65 -0.52
N VAL A 116 -11.53 48.96 -0.46
CA VAL A 116 -12.07 50.34 -0.59
C VAL A 116 -12.90 50.74 0.64
N ARG A 117 -13.92 49.94 1.00
CA ARG A 117 -14.83 50.21 2.14
C ARG A 117 -14.30 49.65 3.45
N LYS A 118 -13.26 50.28 4.01
CA LYS A 118 -12.61 49.88 5.28
C LYS A 118 -13.58 49.83 6.46
N ASP A 119 -14.64 50.63 6.42
CA ASP A 119 -15.73 50.67 7.40
C ASP A 119 -16.49 49.33 7.56
N LEU A 120 -16.47 48.47 6.52
CA LEU A 120 -17.16 47.17 6.53
C LEU A 120 -16.31 46.02 7.09
N GLU A 121 -15.02 46.22 7.27
CA GLU A 121 -14.06 45.14 7.54
C GLU A 121 -14.32 44.43 8.88
N THR A 122 -14.64 45.19 9.93
CA THR A 122 -15.00 44.64 11.25
C THR A 122 -16.35 43.93 11.26
N LYS A 123 -17.28 44.29 10.36
CA LYS A 123 -18.56 43.60 10.20
C LYS A 123 -18.39 42.27 9.48
N ILE A 124 -17.52 42.22 8.47
CA ILE A 124 -17.26 41.02 7.67
C ILE A 124 -16.49 39.96 8.48
N ASN A 125 -15.50 40.36 9.28
CA ASN A 125 -14.64 39.45 10.03
C ASN A 125 -15.19 39.04 11.42
N LYS A 126 -16.45 39.37 11.72
CA LYS A 126 -17.12 39.03 12.99
C LYS A 126 -17.84 37.67 12.96
N ILE A 127 -17.97 37.08 11.78
CA ILE A 127 -18.52 35.73 11.53
C ILE A 127 -17.38 34.73 11.66
#